data_AF-A0A382BUB5-F1
#
_entry.id   AF-A0A382BUB5-F1
#
_cell.length_a   1.000
_cell.length_b   1.000
_cell.length_c   1.000
_cell.angle_alpha   90.00
_cell.angle_beta   90.00
_cell.angle_gamma   90.00
#
_symmetry.space_group_name_H-M   'P 1'
#
loop_
_entity.id
_entity.type
_entity.pdbx_description
1 polymer ?
#
loop_
_entity_poly.entity_id
_entity_poly.type
_entity_poly.pdbx_seq_one_letter_code
_entity_poly.pdbx_strand_id
1 'polypeptide(L)'
;APPEETEGIKTTWHRSMLLVSAITLHNIPEGLAVGVAFGAAATGDSFGAAIALAIGIGLQNFPEGAAVSLPLRREGLSRKKSFWWGQLSALVEPIAAVLGAAVVVYMDPLLPYALAFAAGAMIFVVVEELVPEAHRGGHGDIATMGVMLGFSVMMVLDVAFSG
;
A
#
# COMPACT_ATOMS: atom_id res chain seq x y z
N ALA A 1 -25.65 -14.19 15.75
CA ALA A 1 -24.93 -14.23 14.47
C ALA A 1 -24.20 -15.57 14.38
N PRO A 2 -24.08 -16.19 13.19
CA PRO A 2 -23.19 -17.34 13.05
C PRO A 2 -21.77 -16.92 13.43
N PRO A 3 -20.94 -17.83 13.95
CA PRO A 3 -19.55 -17.53 14.25
C PRO A 3 -18.86 -17.06 12.97
N GLU A 4 -18.18 -15.93 13.06
CA GLU A 4 -17.37 -15.37 11.98
C GLU A 4 -16.23 -16.37 11.72
N GLU A 5 -16.37 -17.23 10.70
CA GLU A 5 -15.29 -18.10 10.26
C GLU A 5 -14.21 -17.21 9.66
N THR A 6 -13.21 -16.87 10.47
CA THR A 6 -12.01 -16.19 9.99
C THR A 6 -11.26 -17.15 9.08
N GLU A 7 -11.26 -16.90 7.78
CA GLU A 7 -10.44 -17.64 6.83
C GLU A 7 -8.94 -17.44 7.12
N GLY A 8 -8.12 -18.44 6.80
CA GLY A 8 -6.67 -18.42 6.99
C GLY A 8 -6.14 -19.25 8.16
N ILE A 9 -4.83 -19.12 8.43
CA ILE A 9 -4.14 -19.89 9.48
C ILE A 9 -4.52 -19.35 10.85
N LYS A 10 -5.04 -20.22 11.73
CA LYS A 10 -5.34 -19.85 13.13
C LYS A 10 -4.06 -19.35 13.82
N THR A 11 -4.12 -18.13 14.35
CA THR A 11 -2.98 -17.45 14.98
C THR A 11 -3.36 -16.91 16.36
N THR A 12 -2.37 -16.84 17.25
CA THR A 12 -2.49 -16.25 18.59
C THR A 12 -2.29 -14.73 18.60
N TRP A 13 -2.01 -14.13 17.45
CA TRP A 13 -1.67 -12.71 17.33
C TRP A 13 -2.93 -11.83 17.45
N HIS A 14 -2.78 -10.68 18.10
CA HIS A 14 -3.84 -9.68 18.18
C HIS A 14 -4.15 -9.10 16.78
N ARG A 15 -5.43 -8.81 16.52
CA ARG A 15 -5.93 -8.31 15.22
C ARG A 15 -5.15 -7.10 14.69
N SER A 16 -4.81 -6.15 15.57
CA SER A 16 -4.01 -4.98 15.25
C SER A 16 -2.56 -5.30 14.87
N MET A 17 -1.94 -6.33 15.46
CA MET A 17 -0.61 -6.78 15.05
C MET A 17 -0.66 -7.43 13.67
N LEU A 18 -1.72 -8.18 13.36
CA LEU A 18 -1.94 -8.72 12.02
C LEU A 18 -2.10 -7.60 10.99
N LEU A 19 -2.88 -6.55 11.33
CA LEU A 19 -3.05 -5.38 10.47
C LEU A 19 -1.72 -4.63 10.23
N VAL A 20 -0.94 -4.41 11.30
CA VAL A 20 0.39 -3.78 11.19
C VAL A 20 1.29 -4.61 10.27
N SER A 21 1.32 -5.93 10.45
CA SER A 21 2.13 -6.82 9.62
C SER A 21 1.67 -6.85 8.16
N ALA A 22 0.36 -6.91 7.90
CA ALA A 22 -0.21 -6.88 6.56
C ALA A 22 0.19 -5.60 5.82
N ILE A 23 -0.02 -4.42 6.45
CA ILE A 23 0.34 -3.13 5.85
C ILE A 23 1.87 -3.00 5.70
N THR A 24 2.65 -3.49 6.64
CA THR A 24 4.12 -3.51 6.49
C THR A 24 4.56 -4.35 5.29
N LEU A 25 3.92 -5.50 5.04
CA LEU A 25 4.24 -6.33 3.87
C LEU A 25 3.78 -5.69 2.55
N HIS A 26 2.68 -4.94 2.58
CA HIS A 26 2.14 -4.17 1.45
C HIS A 26 3.09 -3.08 0.96
N ASN A 27 3.75 -2.42 1.91
CA ASN A 27 4.71 -1.34 1.66
C ASN A 27 5.98 -1.81 0.93
N ILE A 28 6.28 -3.11 0.90
CA ILE A 28 7.45 -3.65 0.17
C ILE A 28 7.26 -3.51 -1.35
N PRO A 29 6.19 -4.07 -1.96
CA PRO A 29 5.86 -3.83 -3.36
C PRO A 29 5.83 -2.36 -3.78
N GLU A 30 5.27 -1.49 -2.95
CA GLU A 30 5.20 -0.04 -3.24
C GLU A 30 6.58 0.60 -3.33
N GLY A 31 7.41 0.36 -2.31
CA GLY A 31 8.79 0.83 -2.32
C GLY A 31 9.54 0.31 -3.54
N LEU A 32 9.43 -1.00 -3.83
CA LEU A 32 10.02 -1.59 -5.04
C LEU A 32 9.54 -0.90 -6.31
N ALA A 33 8.24 -0.63 -6.46
CA ALA A 33 7.67 0.02 -7.64
C ALA A 33 8.23 1.44 -7.84
N VAL A 34 8.34 2.23 -6.77
CA VAL A 34 8.99 3.56 -6.82
C VAL A 34 10.45 3.43 -7.24
N GLY A 35 11.19 2.52 -6.61
CA GLY A 35 12.61 2.28 -6.92
C GLY A 35 12.85 1.89 -8.36
N VAL A 36 12.06 0.94 -8.86
CA VAL A 36 12.07 0.46 -10.24
C VAL A 36 11.78 1.59 -11.22
N ALA A 37 10.72 2.39 -10.97
CA ALA A 37 10.34 3.47 -11.86
C ALA A 37 11.46 4.54 -11.97
N PHE A 38 12.09 4.92 -10.85
CA PHE A 38 13.21 5.85 -10.88
C PHE A 38 14.50 5.25 -11.46
N GLY A 39 14.75 3.94 -11.26
CA GLY A 39 15.86 3.23 -11.89
C GLY A 39 15.72 3.21 -13.42
N ALA A 40 14.53 2.91 -13.92
CA ALA A 40 14.20 2.89 -15.34
C ALA A 40 14.26 4.30 -15.97
N ALA A 41 13.80 5.32 -15.22
CA ALA A 41 13.94 6.72 -15.64
C ALA A 41 15.41 7.17 -15.79
N ALA A 42 16.33 6.57 -15.04
CA ALA A 42 17.77 6.83 -15.19
C ALA A 42 18.37 6.23 -16.48
N THR A 43 17.69 5.25 -17.10
CA THR A 43 18.12 4.58 -18.33
C THR A 43 17.40 5.05 -19.60
N GLY A 44 16.46 6.01 -19.49
CA GLY A 44 15.81 6.65 -20.64
C GLY A 44 14.28 6.63 -20.63
N ASP A 45 13.65 6.00 -19.64
CA ASP A 45 12.19 6.05 -19.48
C ASP A 45 11.70 7.38 -18.88
N SER A 46 10.38 7.62 -18.90
CA SER A 46 9.81 8.89 -18.46
C SER A 46 10.01 9.13 -16.95
N PHE A 47 10.89 10.09 -16.63
CA PHE A 47 11.05 10.63 -15.27
C PHE A 47 9.73 11.23 -14.73
N GLY A 48 8.87 11.74 -15.61
CA GLY A 48 7.53 12.21 -15.25
C GLY A 48 6.66 11.10 -14.66
N ALA A 49 6.64 9.93 -15.31
CA ALA A 49 5.88 8.77 -14.84
C ALA A 49 6.38 8.25 -13.48
N ALA A 50 7.69 8.25 -13.25
CA ALA A 50 8.28 7.89 -11.96
C ALA A 50 7.86 8.85 -10.84
N ILE A 51 7.83 10.16 -11.10
CA ILE A 51 7.32 11.17 -10.16
C ILE A 51 5.82 10.95 -9.89
N ALA A 52 5.03 10.68 -10.93
CA ALA A 52 3.59 10.42 -10.81
C ALA A 52 3.32 9.28 -9.82
N LEU A 53 4.02 8.16 -10.02
CA LEU A 53 3.89 6.96 -9.20
C LEU A 53 4.28 7.23 -7.75
N ALA A 54 5.40 7.93 -7.53
CA ALA A 54 5.87 8.26 -6.19
C ALA A 54 4.91 9.20 -5.44
N ILE A 55 4.32 10.18 -6.13
CA ILE A 55 3.29 11.05 -5.55
C ILE A 55 2.03 10.24 -5.23
N GLY A 56 1.60 9.37 -6.15
CA GLY A 56 0.44 8.50 -5.98
C GLY A 56 0.55 7.62 -4.74
N ILE A 57 1.67 6.91 -4.61
CA ILE A 57 1.99 6.07 -3.44
C ILE A 57 2.06 6.93 -2.17
N GLY A 58 2.76 8.07 -2.20
CA GLY A 58 2.82 8.97 -1.06
C GLY A 58 1.45 9.48 -0.57
N LEU A 59 0.48 9.64 -1.47
CA LEU A 59 -0.88 10.08 -1.12
C LEU A 59 -1.69 8.98 -0.43
N GLN A 60 -1.58 7.72 -0.83
CA GLN A 60 -2.28 6.61 -0.16
C GLN A 60 -1.60 6.16 1.15
N ASN A 61 -0.30 6.41 1.31
CA ASN A 61 0.42 5.99 2.52
C ASN A 61 0.01 6.81 3.74
N PHE A 62 -0.58 7.99 3.53
CA PHE A 62 -1.19 8.77 4.62
C PHE A 62 -2.43 8.08 5.23
N PRO A 63 -3.49 7.74 4.46
CA PRO A 63 -4.61 6.98 4.99
C PRO A 63 -4.21 5.57 5.50
N GLU A 64 -3.23 4.90 4.89
CA GLU A 64 -2.74 3.60 5.39
C GLU A 64 -2.02 3.71 6.75
N GLY A 65 -1.14 4.70 6.91
CA GLY A 65 -0.52 4.98 8.20
C GLY A 65 -1.55 5.31 9.28
N ALA A 66 -2.64 5.98 8.91
CA ALA A 66 -3.78 6.19 9.81
C ALA A 66 -4.55 4.88 10.10
N ALA A 67 -4.72 4.00 9.11
CA ALA A 67 -5.34 2.69 9.27
C ALA A 67 -4.55 1.78 10.23
N VAL A 68 -3.23 1.93 10.32
CA VAL A 68 -2.40 1.29 11.37
C VAL A 68 -2.54 2.01 12.72
N SER A 69 -2.44 3.34 12.73
CA SER A 69 -2.33 4.13 13.96
C SER A 69 -3.64 4.18 14.77
N LEU A 70 -4.79 4.25 14.11
CA LEU A 70 -6.09 4.44 14.76
C LEU A 70 -6.55 3.22 15.56
N PRO A 71 -6.47 1.97 15.05
CA PRO A 71 -6.81 0.78 15.82
C PRO A 71 -5.92 0.59 17.04
N LEU A 72 -4.60 0.76 16.89
CA LEU A 72 -3.65 0.67 18.01
C LEU A 72 -3.99 1.68 19.12
N ARG A 73 -4.42 2.88 18.75
CA ARG A 73 -4.88 3.89 19.71
C ARG A 73 -6.16 3.45 20.43
N ARG A 74 -7.11 2.83 19.72
CA ARG A 74 -8.36 2.30 20.30
C ARG A 74 -8.11 1.14 21.26
N GLU A 75 -7.05 0.38 21.04
CA GLU A 75 -6.60 -0.72 21.92
C GLU A 75 -5.79 -0.26 23.13
N GLY A 76 -5.61 1.05 23.31
CA GLY A 76 -5.03 1.63 24.52
C GLY A 76 -3.58 2.09 24.41
N LEU A 77 -2.93 1.97 23.24
CA LEU A 77 -1.60 2.56 23.05
C LEU A 77 -1.68 4.10 23.14
N SER A 78 -0.58 4.73 23.59
CA SER A 78 -0.50 6.19 23.63
C SER A 78 -0.51 6.78 22.22
N ARG A 79 -0.96 8.04 22.06
CA ARG A 79 -1.01 8.73 20.75
C ARG A 79 0.35 8.66 20.04
N LYS A 80 1.44 8.93 20.77
CA LYS A 80 2.80 8.91 20.24
C LYS A 80 3.23 7.50 19.81
N LYS A 81 2.94 6.47 20.61
CA LYS A 81 3.28 5.08 20.24
C LYS A 81 2.50 4.63 19.00
N SER A 82 1.22 4.95 18.94
CA SER A 82 0.35 4.55 17.82
C SER A 82 0.80 5.20 16.51
N PHE A 83 1.13 6.50 16.55
CA PHE A 83 1.72 7.22 15.42
C PHE A 83 3.05 6.60 14.97
N TRP A 84 3.94 6.26 15.92
CA TRP A 84 5.21 5.61 15.57
C TRP A 84 5.01 4.25 14.90
N TRP A 85 4.04 3.45 15.33
CA TRP A 85 3.76 2.19 14.66
C TRP A 85 3.31 2.38 13.20
N GLY A 86 2.48 3.39 12.91
CA GLY A 86 2.11 3.74 11.54
C GLY A 86 3.30 4.20 10.68
N GLN A 87 4.28 4.90 11.26
CA GLN A 87 5.50 5.27 10.53
C GLN A 87 6.46 4.09 10.37
N LEU A 88 6.59 3.24 11.39
CA LEU A 88 7.47 2.08 11.36
C LEU A 88 7.01 1.04 10.33
N SER A 89 5.71 0.89 10.10
CA SER A 89 5.21 0.01 9.04
C SER A 89 5.63 0.48 7.64
N ALA A 90 5.79 1.78 7.42
CA ALA A 90 6.21 2.38 6.15
C ALA A 90 7.74 2.44 5.96
N LEU A 91 8.54 2.18 6.99
CA LEU A 91 10.02 2.24 6.89
C LEU A 91 10.63 1.22 5.93
N VAL A 92 9.85 0.22 5.51
CA VAL A 92 10.30 -0.76 4.53
C VAL A 92 10.33 -0.19 3.12
N GLU A 93 9.52 0.84 2.80
CA GLU A 93 9.43 1.42 1.45
C GLU A 93 10.77 2.01 0.99
N PRO A 94 11.50 2.84 1.76
CA PRO A 94 12.77 3.39 1.28
C PRO A 94 13.83 2.32 1.06
N ILE A 95 13.82 1.26 1.89
CA ILE A 95 14.74 0.12 1.75
C ILE A 95 14.40 -0.63 0.45
N ALA A 96 13.13 -0.95 0.26
CA ALA A 96 12.62 -1.60 -0.94
C ALA A 96 12.85 -0.74 -2.20
N ALA A 97 12.73 0.58 -2.13
CA ALA A 97 12.99 1.50 -3.25
C ALA A 97 14.46 1.49 -3.68
N VAL A 98 15.40 1.53 -2.72
CA VAL A 98 16.82 1.42 -3.05
C VAL A 98 17.13 0.06 -3.70
N LEU A 99 16.55 -1.02 -3.18
CA LEU A 99 16.68 -2.35 -3.77
C LEU A 99 16.08 -2.40 -5.18
N GLY A 100 14.87 -1.85 -5.38
CA GLY A 100 14.19 -1.80 -6.67
C GLY A 100 15.00 -1.07 -7.73
N ALA A 101 15.56 0.09 -7.38
CA ALA A 101 16.44 0.86 -8.27
C ALA A 101 17.71 0.10 -8.65
N ALA A 102 18.31 -0.63 -7.70
CA ALA A 102 19.52 -1.44 -7.95
C ALA A 102 19.24 -2.68 -8.81
N VAL A 103 18.07 -3.31 -8.61
CA VAL A 103 17.67 -4.56 -9.26
C VAL A 103 17.23 -4.35 -10.70
N VAL A 104 16.69 -3.17 -11.05
CA VAL A 104 16.25 -2.85 -12.42
C VAL A 104 17.38 -3.03 -13.45
N VAL A 105 18.63 -2.74 -13.08
CA VAL A 105 19.81 -2.87 -13.94
C VAL A 105 20.09 -4.33 -14.34
N TYR A 106 19.63 -5.30 -13.54
CA TYR A 106 19.92 -6.73 -13.74
C TYR A 106 18.68 -7.57 -14.05
N MET A 107 17.47 -7.07 -13.75
CA MET A 107 16.23 -7.85 -13.82
C MET A 107 15.20 -7.29 -14.80
N ASP A 108 15.62 -6.45 -15.74
CA ASP A 108 14.77 -5.85 -16.78
C ASP A 108 13.79 -6.86 -17.46
N PRO A 109 14.19 -8.11 -17.79
CA PRO A 109 13.26 -9.08 -18.39
C PRO A 109 12.22 -9.67 -17.40
N LEU A 110 12.54 -9.67 -16.10
CA LEU A 110 11.71 -10.22 -15.03
C LEU A 110 10.79 -9.16 -14.41
N LEU A 111 11.11 -7.89 -14.63
CA LEU A 111 10.43 -6.74 -14.08
C LEU A 111 8.92 -6.70 -14.39
N PRO A 112 8.44 -6.96 -15.63
CA PRO A 112 7.00 -6.92 -15.92
C PRO A 112 6.24 -8.01 -15.16
N TYR A 113 6.85 -9.19 -14.96
CA TYR A 113 6.25 -10.28 -14.21
C TYR A 113 6.18 -9.98 -12.72
N ALA A 114 7.23 -9.38 -12.16
CA ALA A 114 7.26 -8.95 -10.77
C ALA A 114 6.22 -7.86 -10.50
N LEU A 115 6.11 -6.86 -11.38
CA LEU A 115 5.10 -5.81 -11.31
C LEU A 115 3.68 -6.36 -11.47
N ALA A 116 3.45 -7.30 -12.41
CA ALA A 116 2.16 -7.95 -12.57
C ALA A 116 1.76 -8.79 -11.34
N PHE A 117 2.70 -9.51 -10.74
CA PHE A 117 2.47 -10.24 -9.50
C PHE A 117 2.15 -9.31 -8.33
N ALA A 118 2.92 -8.22 -8.18
CA ALA A 118 2.65 -7.18 -7.18
C ALA A 118 1.26 -6.57 -7.36
N ALA A 119 0.91 -6.15 -8.58
CA ALA A 119 -0.42 -5.60 -8.89
C ALA A 119 -1.54 -6.61 -8.55
N GLY A 120 -1.37 -7.89 -8.87
CA GLY A 120 -2.32 -8.94 -8.51
C GLY A 120 -2.49 -9.11 -6.99
N ALA A 121 -1.39 -9.08 -6.23
CA ALA A 121 -1.43 -9.14 -4.77
C ALA A 121 -2.17 -7.91 -4.17
N MET A 122 -1.95 -6.72 -4.72
CA MET A 122 -2.66 -5.50 -4.29
C MET A 122 -4.16 -5.58 -4.54
N ILE A 123 -4.57 -6.10 -5.70
CA ILE A 123 -6.00 -6.32 -6.01
C ILE A 123 -6.63 -7.29 -5.01
N PHE A 124 -5.95 -8.39 -4.67
CA PHE A 124 -6.43 -9.35 -3.68
C PHE A 124 -6.66 -8.68 -2.31
N VAL A 125 -5.67 -7.94 -1.80
CA VAL A 125 -5.78 -7.23 -0.51
C VAL A 125 -6.91 -6.20 -0.53
N VAL A 126 -7.06 -5.44 -1.61
CA VAL A 126 -8.14 -4.45 -1.74
C VAL A 126 -9.52 -5.13 -1.68
N VAL A 127 -9.69 -6.23 -2.42
CA VAL A 127 -10.97 -6.93 -2.55
C VAL A 127 -11.33 -7.69 -1.27
N GLU A 128 -10.40 -8.44 -0.69
CA GLU A 128 -10.68 -9.32 0.44
C GLU A 128 -10.64 -8.60 1.79
N GLU A 129 -9.84 -7.54 1.93
CA GLU A 129 -9.62 -6.88 3.22
C GLU A 129 -10.17 -5.45 3.24
N LEU A 130 -9.69 -4.57 2.35
CA LEU A 130 -9.97 -3.12 2.46
C LEU A 130 -11.43 -2.78 2.17
N VAL A 131 -12.00 -3.33 1.09
CA VAL A 131 -13.39 -3.05 0.71
C VAL A 131 -14.38 -3.56 1.77
N PRO A 132 -14.30 -4.82 2.25
CA PRO A 132 -15.17 -5.31 3.32
C PRO A 132 -15.03 -4.51 4.62
N GLU A 133 -13.79 -4.22 5.04
CA GLU A 133 -13.55 -3.48 6.29
C GLU A 133 -14.11 -2.05 6.22
N ALA A 134 -13.98 -1.37 5.08
CA ALA A 134 -14.55 -0.05 4.88
C ALA A 134 -16.09 -0.05 5.00
N HIS A 135 -16.75 -1.16 4.65
CA HIS A 135 -18.20 -1.32 4.72
C HIS A 135 -18.72 -1.78 6.09
N ARG A 136 -17.87 -2.36 6.95
CA ARG A 136 -18.26 -2.85 8.30
C ARG A 136 -18.80 -1.76 9.23
N GLY A 137 -18.51 -0.48 8.96
CA GLY A 137 -18.94 0.65 9.78
C GLY A 137 -20.35 1.18 9.50
N GLY A 138 -21.12 0.58 8.58
CA GLY A 138 -22.47 1.04 8.21
C GLY A 138 -22.52 2.29 7.32
N HIS A 139 -21.36 2.74 6.79
CA HIS A 139 -21.22 3.92 5.94
C HIS A 139 -20.80 3.56 4.51
N GLY A 140 -21.43 2.53 3.92
CA GLY A 140 -21.03 1.96 2.62
C GLY A 140 -20.99 2.98 1.47
N ASP A 141 -21.93 3.92 1.45
CA ASP A 141 -21.95 4.98 0.42
C ASP A 141 -20.73 5.90 0.50
N ILE A 142 -20.30 6.26 1.72
CA ILE A 142 -19.10 7.09 1.94
C ILE A 142 -17.84 6.30 1.58
N ALA A 143 -17.78 5.01 1.93
CA ALA A 143 -16.68 4.13 1.55
C ALA A 143 -16.55 4.05 0.02
N THR A 144 -17.66 3.81 -0.67
CA THR A 144 -17.72 3.75 -2.15
C THR A 144 -17.28 5.06 -2.79
N MET A 145 -17.75 6.20 -2.26
CA MET A 145 -17.34 7.52 -2.74
C MET A 145 -15.84 7.78 -2.51
N GLY A 146 -15.29 7.29 -1.39
CA GLY A 146 -13.85 7.31 -1.13
C GLY A 146 -13.05 6.51 -2.16
N VAL A 147 -13.51 5.31 -2.53
CA VAL A 147 -12.89 4.50 -3.59
C VAL A 147 -12.95 5.24 -4.94
N MET A 148 -14.11 5.77 -5.33
CA MET A 148 -14.26 6.51 -6.58
C MET A 148 -13.35 7.74 -6.65
N LEU A 149 -13.27 8.50 -5.56
CA LEU A 149 -12.40 9.68 -5.47
C LEU A 149 -10.93 9.28 -5.55
N GLY A 150 -10.49 8.29 -4.77
CA GLY A 150 -9.11 7.80 -4.78
C GLY A 150 -8.68 7.31 -6.17
N PHE A 151 -9.52 6.49 -6.82
CA PHE A 151 -9.29 6.03 -8.19
C PHE A 151 -9.18 7.21 -9.17
N SER A 152 -10.10 8.17 -9.09
CA SER A 152 -10.10 9.35 -9.98
C SER A 152 -8.85 10.20 -9.80
N VAL A 153 -8.41 10.43 -8.56
CA VAL A 153 -7.17 11.16 -8.27
C VAL A 153 -5.97 10.42 -8.87
N MET A 154 -5.88 9.10 -8.69
CA MET A 154 -4.77 8.34 -9.29
C MET A 154 -4.77 8.36 -10.81
N MET A 155 -5.94 8.22 -11.45
CA MET A 155 -6.04 8.30 -12.91
C MET A 155 -5.63 9.67 -13.45
N VAL A 156 -5.98 10.75 -12.74
CA VAL A 156 -5.55 12.11 -13.11
C VAL A 156 -4.04 12.27 -12.97
N LEU A 157 -3.45 11.76 -11.88
CA LEU A 157 -2.00 11.78 -11.70
C LEU A 157 -1.29 11.00 -12.81
N ASP A 158 -1.75 9.80 -13.13
CA ASP A 158 -1.17 8.99 -14.20
C ASP A 158 -1.19 9.72 -15.54
N VAL A 159 -2.35 10.23 -15.97
CA VAL A 159 -2.48 10.95 -17.25
C VAL A 159 -1.70 12.26 -17.27
N ALA A 160 -1.66 13.01 -16.17
CA ALA A 160 -0.99 14.31 -16.12
C ALA A 160 0.54 14.21 -16.20
N PHE A 161 1.12 13.09 -15.75
CA PHE A 161 2.56 12.92 -15.61
C PHE A 161 3.16 11.81 -16.49
N SER A 162 2.35 11.03 -17.22
CA SER A 162 2.81 10.04 -18.21
C SER A 162 3.22 10.63 -19.57
N GLY A 163 3.13 11.95 -19.73
CA GLY A 163 3.52 12.70 -20.93
C GLY A 163 5.02 12.81 -21.19
#